data_AF-A0A4S5E8D5-F1
#
_entry.id   AF-A0A4S5E8D5-F1
#
_cell.length_a   1.000
_cell.length_b   1.000
_cell.length_c   1.000
_cell.angle_alpha   90.00
_cell.angle_beta   90.00
_cell.angle_gamma   90.00
#
_symmetry.space_group_name_H-M   'P 1'
#
loop_
_entity.id
_entity.type
_entity.pdbx_description
1 polymer ?
#
loop_
_entity_poly.entity_id
_entity_poly.type
_entity_poly.pdbx_seq_one_letter_code
_entity_poly.pdbx_strand_id
1 'polypeptide(L)'
;MQSLGSNGRPAGRGMSMRMGSAGVAVMVVVFLVAVVFAANQNDVIGWLVVIISLGWLLVFSFVVFTLRSAARKAAARLQGATGFGGTGTSGTDGQTPMAADRARDLKLEHSFKIVQVQVGVVREYLGKDEGMVERALETIEITSHNARSMMKNSGEGPVEGTVVD
;
A
#
# COMPACT_ATOMS: atom_id res chain seq x y z
N MET A 1 12.50 -25.80 49.14
CA MET A 1 12.84 -24.38 49.32
C MET A 1 12.87 -23.71 47.94
N GLN A 2 12.20 -22.56 47.85
CA GLN A 2 12.26 -21.52 46.80
C GLN A 2 11.79 -21.79 45.36
N SER A 3 10.57 -21.26 45.14
CA SER A 3 10.08 -20.62 43.93
C SER A 3 10.90 -19.37 43.55
N LEU A 4 11.18 -19.23 42.25
CA LEU A 4 11.40 -17.98 41.52
C LEU A 4 10.70 -18.24 40.16
N GLY A 5 9.63 -17.60 39.72
CA GLY A 5 9.25 -16.21 39.94
C GLY A 5 9.66 -15.35 38.75
N SER A 6 9.10 -15.57 37.56
CA SER A 6 9.10 -14.56 36.50
C SER A 6 7.70 -14.41 35.90
N ASN A 7 6.87 -13.70 36.67
CA ASN A 7 5.66 -13.04 36.18
C ASN A 7 6.06 -11.85 35.31
N GLY A 8 5.42 -11.65 34.16
CA GLY A 8 5.38 -10.32 33.56
C GLY A 8 5.17 -10.20 32.05
N ARG A 9 3.96 -10.55 31.60
CA ARG A 9 3.14 -9.89 30.55
C ARG A 9 3.76 -9.47 29.19
N PRO A 10 3.05 -9.72 28.07
CA PRO A 10 3.48 -9.25 26.74
C PRO A 10 3.50 -7.72 26.69
N ALA A 11 4.60 -7.16 26.18
CA ALA A 11 4.75 -5.73 25.98
C ALA A 11 3.64 -5.19 25.07
N GLY A 12 2.91 -4.20 25.61
CA GLY A 12 1.71 -3.60 25.05
C GLY A 12 1.83 -3.15 23.61
N ARG A 13 1.17 -3.91 22.73
CA ARG A 13 0.70 -3.45 21.42
C ARG A 13 -0.49 -2.51 21.65
N GLY A 14 -0.31 -1.18 21.56
CA GLY A 14 -1.47 -0.28 21.52
C GLY A 14 -1.35 1.18 21.96
N MET A 15 -0.17 1.68 22.36
CA MET A 15 -0.05 3.05 22.91
C MET A 15 0.79 4.01 22.05
N SER A 16 0.76 3.89 20.73
CA SER A 16 1.35 4.90 19.82
C SER A 16 0.31 5.64 18.96
N MET A 17 -0.93 5.13 18.87
CA MET A 17 -1.97 5.75 18.03
C MET A 17 -2.85 6.77 18.77
N ARG A 18 -2.93 6.68 20.10
CA ARG A 18 -3.76 7.58 20.93
C ARG A 18 -3.09 8.91 21.27
N MET A 19 -1.76 8.96 21.29
CA MET A 19 -1.03 10.18 21.63
C MET A 19 -0.98 11.18 20.46
N GLY A 20 -0.97 10.68 19.22
CA GLY A 20 -1.13 11.52 18.03
C GLY A 20 -2.53 12.15 17.91
N SER A 21 -3.59 11.44 18.32
CA SER A 21 -4.97 11.96 18.21
C SER A 21 -5.27 13.08 19.21
N ALA A 22 -4.65 13.06 20.40
CA ALA A 22 -4.89 14.08 21.42
C ALA A 22 -4.28 15.44 21.02
N GLY A 23 -3.05 15.43 20.47
CA GLY A 23 -2.41 16.64 19.97
C GLY A 23 -3.18 17.28 18.81
N VAL A 24 -3.68 16.47 17.87
CA VAL A 24 -4.50 16.95 16.75
C VAL A 24 -5.83 17.53 17.24
N ALA A 25 -6.49 16.88 18.20
CA ALA A 25 -7.75 17.39 18.77
C ALA A 25 -7.56 18.74 19.45
N VAL A 26 -6.46 18.92 20.21
CA VAL A 26 -6.13 20.20 20.85
C VAL A 26 -5.85 21.30 19.81
N MET A 27 -5.10 20.98 18.74
CA MET A 27 -4.85 21.95 17.67
C MET A 27 -6.14 22.37 16.95
N VAL A 28 -7.06 21.44 16.71
CA VAL A 28 -8.37 21.74 16.11
C VAL A 28 -9.20 22.65 17.02
N VAL A 29 -9.19 22.41 18.34
CA VAL A 29 -9.93 23.27 19.30
C VAL A 29 -9.34 24.68 19.34
N VAL A 30 -8.01 24.82 19.41
CA VAL A 30 -7.34 26.13 19.37
C VAL A 30 -7.65 26.86 18.07
N PHE A 31 -7.64 26.13 16.95
CA PHE A 31 -7.97 26.65 15.64
C PHE A 31 -9.42 27.18 15.58
N LEU A 32 -10.39 26.42 16.08
CA LEU A 32 -11.80 26.85 16.14
C LEU A 32 -11.99 28.08 17.04
N VAL A 33 -11.27 28.16 18.16
CA VAL A 33 -11.31 29.33 19.04
C VAL A 33 -10.78 30.57 18.30
N ALA A 34 -9.66 30.48 17.60
CA ALA A 34 -9.11 31.59 16.82
C ALA A 34 -10.08 32.08 15.73
N VAL A 35 -10.78 31.15 15.05
CA VAL A 35 -11.81 31.43 14.05
C VAL A 35 -13.00 32.19 14.65
N VAL A 36 -13.49 31.76 15.82
CA VAL A 36 -14.62 32.41 16.51
C VAL A 36 -14.24 33.82 16.98
N PHE A 37 -13.02 33.99 17.50
CA PHE A 37 -12.52 35.32 17.88
C PHE A 37 -12.35 36.26 16.68
N ALA A 38 -11.88 35.74 15.53
CA ALA A 38 -11.76 36.53 14.31
C ALA A 38 -13.14 36.91 13.72
N ALA A 39 -14.14 36.03 13.81
CA ALA A 39 -15.49 36.30 13.34
C ALA A 39 -16.24 37.35 14.21
N ASN A 40 -15.90 37.45 15.50
CA ASN A 40 -16.58 38.35 16.44
C ASN A 40 -16.21 39.84 16.27
N GLN A 41 -15.18 40.19 15.49
CA GLN A 41 -14.85 41.60 15.20
C GLN A 41 -15.48 42.17 13.93
N ASN A 42 -16.41 41.46 13.27
CA ASN A 42 -17.05 41.89 12.00
C ASN A 42 -16.03 42.34 10.94
N ASP A 43 -14.86 41.68 10.89
CA ASP A 43 -13.81 41.95 9.93
C ASP A 43 -13.84 40.89 8.82
N VAL A 44 -13.77 41.34 7.57
CA VAL A 44 -13.81 40.51 6.36
C VAL A 44 -12.70 39.46 6.38
N ILE A 45 -11.57 39.79 7.00
CA ILE A 45 -10.42 38.91 7.17
C ILE A 45 -10.79 37.71 8.06
N GLY A 46 -11.57 37.93 9.12
CA GLY A 46 -12.01 36.85 10.02
C GLY A 46 -12.91 35.84 9.31
N TRP A 47 -13.86 36.32 8.52
CA TRP A 47 -14.74 35.46 7.71
C TRP A 47 -13.98 34.65 6.64
N LEU A 48 -12.93 35.23 6.04
CA LEU A 48 -12.05 34.50 5.12
C LEU A 48 -11.34 33.33 5.82
N VAL A 49 -10.79 33.56 7.01
CA VAL A 49 -10.12 32.50 7.79
C VAL A 49 -11.12 31.42 8.20
N VAL A 50 -12.35 31.78 8.59
CA VAL A 50 -13.45 30.82 8.88
C VAL A 50 -13.71 29.92 7.66
N ILE A 51 -13.91 30.50 6.47
CA ILE A 51 -14.27 29.74 5.26
C ILE A 51 -13.13 28.83 4.82
N ILE A 52 -11.89 29.36 4.75
CA ILE A 52 -10.73 28.60 4.29
C ILE A 52 -10.50 27.39 5.19
N SER A 53 -10.63 27.60 6.49
CA SER A 53 -10.39 26.53 7.44
C SER A 53 -11.49 25.48 7.53
N LEU A 54 -12.75 25.90 7.39
CA LEU A 54 -13.86 24.97 7.22
C LEU A 54 -13.64 24.11 5.97
N GLY A 55 -13.17 24.72 4.87
CA GLY A 55 -12.79 24.02 3.65
C GLY A 55 -11.71 22.95 3.90
N TRP A 56 -10.63 23.30 4.59
CA TRP A 56 -9.56 22.36 4.94
C TRP A 56 -10.02 21.24 5.88
N LEU A 57 -10.89 21.55 6.85
CA LEU A 57 -11.44 20.56 7.77
C LEU A 57 -12.33 19.55 7.02
N LEU A 58 -13.11 19.99 6.04
CA LEU A 58 -13.92 19.12 5.20
C LEU A 58 -13.05 18.19 4.34
N VAL A 59 -12.00 18.73 3.72
CA VAL A 59 -11.05 17.92 2.92
C VAL A 59 -10.36 16.89 3.81
N PHE A 60 -9.84 17.30 4.97
CA PHE A 60 -9.21 16.38 5.92
C PHE A 60 -10.18 15.29 6.38
N SER A 61 -11.41 15.66 6.74
CA SER A 61 -12.45 14.72 7.15
C SER A 61 -12.76 13.73 6.03
N PHE A 62 -12.92 14.21 4.80
CA PHE A 62 -13.16 13.37 3.62
C PHE A 62 -12.04 12.35 3.42
N VAL A 63 -10.78 12.77 3.50
CA VAL A 63 -9.61 11.88 3.38
C VAL A 63 -9.61 10.82 4.49
N VAL A 64 -9.85 11.22 5.74
CA VAL A 64 -9.87 10.29 6.88
C VAL A 64 -11.02 9.29 6.75
N PHE A 65 -12.22 9.74 6.37
CA PHE A 65 -13.39 8.87 6.20
C PHE A 65 -13.23 7.91 5.03
N THR A 66 -12.66 8.34 3.90
CA THR A 66 -12.39 7.48 2.74
C THR A 66 -11.34 6.43 3.07
N LEU A 67 -10.23 6.82 3.71
CA LEU A 67 -9.15 5.90 4.11
C LEU A 67 -9.63 4.91 5.18
N ARG A 68 -10.38 5.37 6.19
CA ARG A 68 -10.96 4.50 7.22
C ARG A 68 -11.97 3.50 6.64
N SER A 69 -12.76 3.92 5.65
CA SER A 69 -13.70 3.05 4.96
C SER A 69 -12.99 2.01 4.09
N ALA A 70 -11.91 2.40 3.40
CA ALA A 70 -11.08 1.47 2.63
C ALA A 70 -10.38 0.44 3.53
N ALA A 71 -9.81 0.87 4.65
CA ALA A 71 -9.18 -0.01 5.63
C ALA A 71 -10.18 -1.02 6.24
N ARG A 72 -11.41 -0.58 6.55
CA ARG A 72 -12.48 -1.48 7.02
C ARG A 72 -12.90 -2.50 5.97
N LYS A 73 -13.03 -2.09 4.70
CA LYS A 73 -13.35 -3.02 3.60
C LYS A 73 -12.24 -4.05 3.36
N ALA A 74 -10.98 -3.63 3.44
CA ALA A 74 -9.83 -4.53 3.33
C ALA A 74 -9.76 -5.53 4.52
N ALA A 75 -10.02 -5.07 5.74
CA ALA A 75 -10.10 -5.93 6.92
C ALA A 75 -11.25 -6.95 6.81
N ALA A 76 -12.42 -6.56 6.29
CA ALA A 76 -13.54 -7.46 6.06
C ALA A 76 -13.23 -8.53 4.99
N ARG A 77 -12.49 -8.17 3.94
CA ARG A 77 -12.01 -9.12 2.90
C ARG A 77 -11.02 -10.14 3.46
N LEU A 78 -10.14 -9.71 4.37
CA LEU A 78 -9.19 -10.60 5.05
C LEU A 78 -9.89 -11.56 6.02
N GLN A 79 -10.90 -11.08 6.76
CA GLN A 79 -11.69 -11.93 7.67
C GLN A 79 -12.50 -13.00 6.92
N GLY A 80 -13.05 -12.67 5.74
CA GLY A 80 -13.71 -13.63 4.87
C GLY A 80 -12.78 -14.73 4.33
N ALA A 81 -11.49 -14.42 4.12
CA ALA A 81 -10.49 -15.40 3.69
C ALA A 81 -9.99 -16.30 4.85
N THR A 82 -9.97 -15.80 6.08
CA THR A 82 -9.61 -16.60 7.27
C THR A 82 -10.74 -17.50 7.78
N GLY A 83 -11.98 -17.34 7.30
CA GLY A 83 -13.13 -18.16 7.68
C GLY A 83 -13.24 -19.51 6.95
N PHE A 84 -12.43 -19.76 5.92
CA PHE A 84 -12.48 -20.97 5.09
C PHE A 84 -11.24 -21.88 5.22
N GLY A 85 -10.44 -21.70 6.27
CA GLY A 85 -9.13 -22.35 6.42
C GLY A 85 -8.99 -23.25 7.64
N GLY A 86 -10.09 -23.71 8.22
CA GLY A 86 -10.08 -24.65 9.34
C GLY A 86 -10.29 -26.09 8.88
N THR A 87 -9.23 -26.90 9.00
CA THR A 87 -9.22 -28.39 9.03
C THR A 87 -9.59 -29.14 7.74
N GLY A 88 -8.62 -29.87 7.17
CA GLY A 88 -8.91 -31.10 6.43
C GLY A 88 -8.02 -31.43 5.24
N THR A 89 -6.98 -32.24 5.51
CA THR A 89 -6.59 -33.41 4.71
C THR A 89 -5.80 -33.22 3.41
N SER A 90 -4.61 -33.81 3.45
CA SER A 90 -3.71 -34.18 2.37
C SER A 90 -4.39 -34.71 1.10
N GLY A 91 -3.89 -34.29 -0.06
CA GLY A 91 -3.95 -35.06 -1.29
C GLY A 91 -4.47 -34.31 -2.52
N THR A 92 -3.69 -34.43 -3.59
CA THR A 92 -4.03 -34.29 -5.02
C THR A 92 -3.77 -32.95 -5.72
N ASP A 93 -3.03 -33.08 -6.82
CA ASP A 93 -2.50 -32.08 -7.72
C ASP A 93 -3.53 -31.10 -8.29
N GLY A 94 -3.42 -29.85 -7.89
CA GLY A 94 -4.18 -28.76 -8.46
C GLY A 94 -3.67 -27.42 -7.90
N GLN A 95 -2.54 -26.95 -8.42
CA GLN A 95 -2.09 -25.58 -8.12
C GLN A 95 -3.23 -24.62 -8.43
N THR A 96 -3.75 -23.97 -7.40
CA THR A 96 -4.89 -23.06 -7.49
C THR A 96 -4.49 -21.93 -8.46
N PRO A 97 -5.24 -21.68 -9.56
CA PRO A 97 -4.86 -20.68 -10.58
C PRO A 97 -4.57 -19.29 -9.97
N MET A 98 -5.28 -18.94 -8.90
CA MET A 98 -5.06 -17.70 -8.13
C MET A 98 -3.65 -17.57 -7.50
N ALA A 99 -3.00 -18.68 -7.12
CA ALA A 99 -1.66 -18.64 -6.52
C ALA A 99 -0.57 -18.43 -7.57
N ALA A 100 -0.73 -19.07 -8.75
CA ALA A 100 0.17 -18.88 -9.90
C ALA A 100 0.04 -17.46 -10.49
N ASP A 101 -1.19 -16.95 -10.61
CA ASP A 101 -1.44 -15.57 -11.05
C ASP A 101 -0.82 -14.55 -10.09
N ARG A 102 -0.99 -14.71 -8.77
CA ARG A 102 -0.38 -13.82 -7.78
C ARG A 102 1.15 -13.85 -7.82
N ALA A 103 1.76 -15.03 -7.97
CA ALA A 103 3.21 -15.15 -8.07
C ALA A 103 3.75 -14.51 -9.35
N ARG A 104 3.00 -14.60 -10.46
CA ARG A 104 3.29 -13.90 -11.72
C ARG A 104 3.21 -12.39 -11.54
N ASP A 105 2.15 -11.89 -10.93
CA ASP A 105 1.93 -10.45 -10.72
C ASP A 105 3.04 -9.82 -9.87
N LEU A 106 3.51 -10.53 -8.82
CA LEU A 106 4.65 -10.08 -8.02
C LEU A 106 5.96 -10.01 -8.82
N LYS A 107 6.17 -10.95 -9.73
CA LYS A 107 7.34 -10.94 -10.63
C LYS A 107 7.24 -9.84 -11.68
N LEU A 108 6.05 -9.59 -12.22
CA LEU A 108 5.80 -8.49 -13.16
C LEU A 108 6.05 -7.13 -12.51
N GLU A 109 5.56 -6.94 -11.28
CA GLU A 109 5.81 -5.72 -10.49
C GLU A 109 7.32 -5.48 -10.29
N HIS A 110 8.06 -6.55 -9.95
CA HIS A 110 9.50 -6.46 -9.81
C HIS A 110 10.20 -6.10 -11.14
N SER A 111 9.78 -6.70 -12.25
CA SER A 111 10.31 -6.38 -13.58
C SER A 111 10.07 -4.92 -13.95
N PHE A 112 8.89 -4.36 -13.65
CA PHE A 112 8.61 -2.94 -13.91
C PHE A 112 9.44 -2.01 -13.03
N LYS A 113 9.68 -2.38 -11.76
CA LYS A 113 10.58 -1.62 -10.88
C LYS A 113 12.01 -1.57 -11.42
N ILE A 114 12.54 -2.67 -11.95
CA ILE A 114 13.88 -2.70 -12.56
C ILE A 114 13.94 -1.70 -13.74
N VAL A 115 12.94 -1.71 -14.62
CA VAL A 115 12.88 -0.77 -15.76
C VAL A 115 12.89 0.67 -15.28
N GLN A 116 12.12 1.00 -14.23
CA GLN A 116 12.10 2.36 -13.67
C GLN A 116 13.47 2.80 -13.14
N VAL A 117 14.17 1.91 -12.43
CA VAL A 117 15.53 2.19 -11.93
C VAL A 117 16.49 2.43 -13.10
N GLN A 118 16.44 1.58 -14.13
CA GLN A 118 17.32 1.72 -15.29
C GLN A 118 17.01 2.96 -16.14
N VAL A 119 15.75 3.38 -16.24
CA VAL A 119 15.39 4.68 -16.85
C VAL A 119 16.01 5.84 -16.07
N GLY A 120 16.09 5.74 -14.74
CA GLY A 120 16.83 6.68 -13.90
C GLY A 120 18.30 6.75 -14.25
N VAL A 121 18.96 5.59 -14.39
CA VAL A 121 20.36 5.47 -14.82
C VAL A 121 20.57 6.09 -16.20
N VAL A 122 19.70 5.79 -17.18
CA VAL A 122 19.78 6.40 -18.51
C VAL A 122 19.73 7.93 -18.41
N ARG A 123 18.77 8.48 -17.68
CA ARG A 123 18.65 9.94 -17.51
C ARG A 123 19.85 10.58 -16.82
N GLU A 124 20.46 9.87 -15.88
CA GLU A 124 21.62 10.36 -15.13
C GLU A 124 22.89 10.40 -15.97
N TYR A 125 23.10 9.39 -16.82
CA TYR A 125 24.33 9.19 -17.59
C TYR A 125 24.22 9.60 -19.07
N LEU A 126 23.04 9.98 -19.54
CA LEU A 126 22.85 10.50 -20.89
C LEU A 126 23.74 11.72 -21.15
N GLY A 127 24.57 11.65 -22.19
CA GLY A 127 25.53 12.70 -22.54
C GLY A 127 26.76 12.78 -21.61
N LYS A 128 26.91 11.85 -20.66
CA LYS A 128 28.08 11.74 -19.77
C LYS A 128 28.86 10.45 -20.02
N ASP A 129 28.17 9.32 -20.03
CA ASP A 129 28.76 8.00 -20.24
C ASP A 129 27.81 7.14 -21.08
N GLU A 130 28.13 7.01 -22.36
CA GLU A 130 27.34 6.24 -23.31
C GLU A 130 27.36 4.73 -22.98
N GLY A 131 28.44 4.20 -22.40
CA GLY A 131 28.55 2.78 -22.05
C GLY A 131 27.72 2.39 -20.82
N MET A 132 27.47 3.34 -19.91
CA MET A 132 26.47 3.17 -18.83
C MET A 132 25.04 3.21 -19.38
N VAL A 133 24.78 4.09 -20.35
CA VAL A 133 23.47 4.20 -21.00
C VAL A 133 23.15 2.93 -21.80
N GLU A 134 24.10 2.42 -22.59
CA GLU A 134 23.93 1.22 -23.40
C GLU A 134 23.60 -0.01 -22.53
N ARG A 135 24.35 -0.24 -21.44
CA ARG A 135 24.06 -1.34 -20.50
C ARG A 135 22.71 -1.21 -19.80
N ALA A 136 22.31 0.02 -19.46
CA ALA A 136 21.00 0.27 -18.86
C ALA A 136 19.87 -0.02 -19.86
N LEU A 137 20.04 0.37 -21.13
CA LEU A 137 19.09 0.07 -22.21
C LEU A 137 18.99 -1.42 -22.50
N GLU A 138 20.11 -2.15 -22.55
CA GLU A 138 20.14 -3.61 -22.69
C GLU A 138 19.36 -4.29 -21.55
N THR A 139 19.56 -3.84 -20.31
CA THR A 139 18.83 -4.37 -19.16
C THR A 139 17.33 -4.11 -19.25
N ILE A 140 16.93 -2.92 -19.73
CA ILE A 140 15.52 -2.59 -19.97
C ILE A 140 14.92 -3.51 -21.04
N GLU A 141 15.64 -3.76 -22.12
CA GLU A 141 15.19 -4.62 -23.22
C GLU A 141 14.96 -6.07 -22.74
N ILE A 142 15.95 -6.66 -22.08
CA ILE A 142 15.87 -8.04 -21.55
C ILE A 142 14.70 -8.15 -20.56
N THR A 143 14.60 -7.19 -19.63
CA THR A 143 13.56 -7.20 -18.59
C THR A 143 12.17 -7.04 -19.21
N SER A 144 12.02 -6.16 -20.19
CA SER A 144 10.75 -5.93 -20.89
C SER A 144 10.33 -7.14 -21.71
N HIS A 145 11.28 -7.82 -22.36
CA HIS A 145 11.01 -9.06 -23.11
C HIS A 145 10.50 -10.16 -22.18
N ASN A 146 11.17 -10.36 -21.04
CA ASN A 146 10.77 -11.35 -20.03
C ASN A 146 9.38 -11.04 -19.43
N ALA A 147 9.14 -9.78 -19.05
CA ALA A 147 7.83 -9.35 -18.55
C ALA A 147 6.72 -9.57 -19.58
N ARG A 148 6.99 -9.24 -20.85
CA ARG A 148 6.03 -9.44 -21.96
C ARG A 148 5.71 -10.91 -22.19
N SER A 149 6.71 -11.80 -22.14
CA SER A 149 6.51 -13.25 -22.23
C SER A 149 5.59 -13.76 -21.12
N MET A 150 5.80 -13.30 -19.88
CA MET A 150 4.97 -13.65 -18.73
C MET A 150 3.51 -13.19 -18.90
N MET A 151 3.25 -12.04 -19.53
CA MET A 151 1.89 -11.58 -19.81
C MET A 151 1.17 -12.44 -20.88
N LYS A 152 1.89 -12.86 -21.93
CA LYS A 152 1.30 -13.65 -23.04
C LYS A 152 0.83 -15.04 -22.60
N ASN A 153 1.53 -15.65 -21.65
CA ASN A 153 1.20 -16.97 -21.12
C ASN A 153 -0.07 -17.00 -20.23
N SER A 154 -0.86 -15.91 -20.20
CA SER A 154 -2.12 -15.82 -19.46
C SER A 154 -3.34 -16.26 -20.27
N GLY A 155 -3.19 -16.44 -21.60
CA GLY A 155 -4.31 -16.69 -22.53
C GLY A 155 -4.35 -18.09 -23.15
N GLU A 156 -3.35 -18.94 -22.91
CA GLU A 156 -3.33 -20.32 -23.40
C GLU A 156 -3.76 -21.22 -22.24
N GLY A 157 -4.99 -21.73 -22.30
CA GLY A 157 -5.52 -22.67 -21.30
C GLY A 157 -4.66 -23.93 -21.18
N PRO A 158 -4.91 -24.78 -20.16
CA PRO A 158 -4.14 -26.02 -19.99
C PRO A 158 -4.12 -26.81 -21.30
N VAL A 159 -2.92 -27.17 -21.76
CA VAL A 159 -2.77 -28.01 -22.94
C VAL A 159 -3.33 -29.38 -22.59
N GLU A 160 -4.57 -29.68 -23.01
CA GLU A 160 -5.16 -31.02 -22.96
C GLU A 160 -4.43 -31.90 -23.99
N GLY A 161 -3.25 -32.36 -23.62
CA GLY A 161 -2.51 -33.39 -24.35
C GLY A 161 -2.57 -34.70 -23.57
N THR A 162 -3.30 -35.69 -24.09
CA THR A 162 -3.18 -37.07 -23.62
C THR A 162 -1.75 -37.55 -23.92
N VAL A 163 -0.98 -37.84 -22.88
CA VAL A 163 0.32 -38.53 -23.03
C VAL A 163 0.01 -39.95 -23.49
N VAL A 164 0.38 -40.28 -24.73
CA VAL A 164 0.38 -41.66 -25.25
C VAL A 164 1.80 -42.16 -25.09
N ASP A 165 1.96 -43.18 -24.23
CA ASP A 165 3.18 -44.01 -24.11
C ASP A 165 3.18 -45.07 -25.22
#